data_AF-A0A1Q7RNV0-F1
#
_entry.id   AF-A0A1Q7RNV0-F1
#
_cell.length_a   1.000
_cell.length_b   1.000
_cell.length_c   1.000
_cell.angle_alpha   90.00
_cell.angle_beta   90.00
_cell.angle_gamma   90.00
#
_symmetry.space_group_name_H-M   'P 1'
#
loop_
_entity.id
_entity.type
_entity.pdbx_description
1 polymer ?
#
loop_
_entity_poly.entity_id
_entity_poly.type
_entity_poly.pdbx_seq_one_letter_code
_entity_poly.pdbx_strand_id
1 'polypeptide(L)'
;MTVEQFAEALAAATPTPGGGSASAQAGAMAASLIQMMCDLTLGREQYRAHEQAVQGIRHRAEGLRKDLLALVDRDAQAYDAVVTARRLPKTTEAEREARSAALDRANLFAIEAPMAIADACTALMGMASDLASRGNVNAVISVRVNLKGVKDEARGAKIRDRVRRLEMDAEKLREEALTAIYLRTNGR
;
A
#
# COMPACT_ATOMS: atom_id res chain seq x y z
N MET A 1 6.72 -19.15 -5.50
CA MET A 1 5.33 -19.55 -5.22
C MET A 1 4.41 -18.77 -6.16
N THR A 2 3.40 -19.42 -6.73
CA THR A 2 2.35 -18.72 -7.51
C THR A 2 1.34 -18.04 -6.57
N VAL A 3 0.49 -17.15 -7.09
CA VAL A 3 -0.58 -16.52 -6.29
C VAL A 3 -1.55 -17.56 -5.74
N GLU A 4 -1.89 -18.57 -6.54
CA GLU A 4 -2.71 -19.70 -6.12
C GLU A 4 -2.07 -20.48 -4.97
N GLN A 5 -0.80 -20.85 -5.12
CA GLN A 5 -0.06 -21.55 -4.06
C GLN A 5 0.04 -20.73 -2.77
N PHE A 6 0.20 -19.40 -2.87
CA PHE A 6 0.21 -18.52 -1.70
C PHE A 6 -1.14 -18.48 -0.99
N ALA A 7 -2.22 -18.39 -1.76
CA ALA A 7 -3.58 -18.41 -1.22
C ALA A 7 -3.90 -19.74 -0.54
N GLU A 8 -3.51 -20.86 -1.14
CA GLU A 8 -3.63 -22.19 -0.54
C GLU A 8 -2.81 -22.32 0.75
N ALA A 9 -1.56 -21.83 0.74
CA ALA A 9 -0.69 -21.86 1.91
C ALA A 9 -1.23 -20.99 3.07
N LEU A 10 -1.82 -19.82 2.78
CA LEU A 10 -2.51 -18.98 3.77
C LEU A 10 -3.77 -19.65 4.35
N ALA A 11 -4.46 -20.44 3.55
CA ALA A 11 -5.68 -21.15 3.98
C ALA A 11 -5.37 -22.44 4.76
N ALA A 12 -4.15 -22.94 4.67
CA ALA A 12 -3.73 -24.15 5.36
C ALA A 12 -3.67 -23.94 6.89
N ALA A 13 -3.85 -25.01 7.65
CA ALA A 13 -3.68 -25.01 9.10
C ALA A 13 -2.18 -25.03 9.50
N THR A 14 -1.36 -24.21 8.84
CA THR A 14 0.07 -24.04 9.12
C THR A 14 0.34 -22.66 9.70
N PRO A 15 1.40 -22.50 10.51
CA PRO A 15 1.67 -21.21 11.16
C PRO A 15 2.16 -20.11 10.22
N THR A 16 2.74 -20.48 9.08
CA THR A 16 3.24 -19.57 8.04
C THR A 16 2.81 -20.07 6.66
N PRO A 17 2.56 -19.18 5.68
CA PRO A 17 2.49 -17.71 5.81
C PRO A 17 1.31 -17.25 6.69
N GLY A 18 1.47 -16.11 7.36
CA GLY A 18 0.50 -15.56 8.31
C GLY A 18 -0.15 -14.25 7.84
N GLY A 19 -0.89 -13.61 8.75
CA GLY A 19 -1.58 -12.33 8.47
C GLY A 19 -0.63 -11.17 8.10
N GLY A 20 0.58 -11.14 8.66
CA GLY A 20 1.61 -10.15 8.27
C GLY A 20 2.05 -10.35 6.82
N SER A 21 2.41 -11.59 6.46
CA SER A 21 2.75 -12.00 5.10
C SER A 21 1.64 -11.64 4.09
N ALA A 22 0.37 -11.90 4.44
CA ALA A 22 -0.77 -11.51 3.61
C ALA A 22 -0.91 -9.98 3.46
N SER A 23 -0.72 -9.23 4.54
CA SER A 23 -0.79 -7.77 4.53
C SER A 23 0.33 -7.15 3.70
N ALA A 24 1.55 -7.69 3.81
CA ALA A 24 2.68 -7.29 2.99
C ALA A 24 2.42 -7.52 1.50
N GLN A 25 1.90 -8.70 1.14
CA GLN A 25 1.53 -9.03 -0.23
C GLN A 25 0.43 -8.11 -0.77
N ALA A 26 -0.61 -7.82 0.01
CA ALA A 26 -1.67 -6.89 -0.37
C ALA A 26 -1.12 -5.47 -0.59
N GLY A 27 -0.21 -5.01 0.27
CA GLY A 27 0.49 -3.75 0.09
C GLY A 27 1.32 -3.73 -1.20
N ALA A 28 2.06 -4.80 -1.51
CA ALA A 28 2.84 -4.90 -2.74
C ALA A 28 1.96 -4.83 -4.01
N MET A 29 0.76 -5.42 -3.95
CA MET A 29 -0.24 -5.29 -5.02
C MET A 29 -0.75 -3.85 -5.15
N ALA A 30 -1.05 -3.18 -4.03
CA ALA A 30 -1.45 -1.77 -4.03
C ALA A 30 -0.37 -0.87 -4.62
N ALA A 31 0.90 -1.08 -4.25
CA ALA A 31 2.04 -0.36 -4.81
C ALA A 31 2.16 -0.59 -6.33
N SER A 32 1.96 -1.83 -6.79
CA SER A 32 1.95 -2.17 -8.22
C SER A 32 0.88 -1.39 -9.00
N LEU A 33 -0.32 -1.27 -8.43
CA LEU A 33 -1.42 -0.50 -9.02
C LEU A 33 -1.10 1.00 -9.07
N ILE A 34 -0.51 1.55 -8.01
CA ILE A 34 -0.05 2.95 -7.97
C ILE A 34 0.99 3.21 -9.07
N GLN A 35 1.98 2.32 -9.22
CA GLN A 35 2.97 2.44 -10.30
C GLN A 35 2.32 2.42 -11.69
N MET A 36 1.40 1.48 -11.93
CA MET A 36 0.66 1.41 -13.19
C MET A 36 -0.12 2.71 -13.47
N MET A 37 -0.76 3.29 -12.45
CA MET A 37 -1.49 4.56 -12.59
C MET A 37 -0.56 5.74 -12.91
N CYS A 38 0.63 5.77 -12.31
CA CYS A 38 1.66 6.74 -12.69
C CYS A 38 2.08 6.56 -14.15
N ASP A 39 2.38 5.33 -14.58
CA ASP A 39 2.82 5.03 -15.95
C ASP A 39 1.75 5.36 -17.00
N LEU A 40 0.47 5.19 -16.67
CA LEU A 40 -0.64 5.62 -17.52
C LEU A 40 -0.82 7.15 -17.57
N THR A 41 -0.20 7.90 -16.65
CA THR A 41 -0.29 9.36 -16.54
C THR A 41 0.90 10.05 -17.20
N LEU A 42 2.11 9.52 -17.01
CA LEU A 42 3.34 10.10 -17.54
C LEU A 42 3.35 10.19 -19.07
N GLY A 43 4.01 11.22 -19.61
CA GLY A 43 4.13 11.45 -21.06
C GLY A 43 2.87 11.97 -21.76
N ARG A 44 1.75 12.18 -21.05
CA ARG A 44 0.56 12.81 -21.65
C ARG A 44 0.59 14.32 -21.45
N GLU A 45 0.40 15.03 -22.56
CA GLU A 45 0.40 16.50 -22.69
C GLU A 45 -0.37 17.23 -21.57
N GLN A 46 -1.58 16.77 -21.25
CA GLN A 46 -2.46 17.40 -20.26
C GLN A 46 -1.97 17.29 -18.80
N TYR A 47 -0.95 16.47 -18.52
CA TYR A 47 -0.39 16.29 -17.18
C TYR A 47 1.04 16.82 -17.02
N ARG A 48 1.56 17.56 -18.00
CA ARG A 48 2.92 18.10 -17.95
C ARG A 48 3.20 18.88 -16.66
N ALA A 49 2.20 19.62 -16.16
CA ALA A 49 2.29 20.37 -14.90
C ALA A 49 2.45 19.50 -13.63
N HIS A 50 2.18 18.19 -13.72
CA HIS A 50 2.27 17.25 -12.60
C HIS A 50 3.31 16.15 -12.82
N GLU A 51 4.04 16.18 -13.94
CA GLU A 51 4.91 15.09 -14.37
C GLU A 51 6.00 14.75 -13.34
N GLN A 52 6.69 15.75 -12.80
CA GLN A 52 7.71 15.53 -11.77
C GLN A 52 7.13 14.91 -10.48
N ALA A 53 5.93 15.35 -10.07
CA ALA A 53 5.26 14.80 -8.89
C ALA A 53 4.85 13.33 -9.11
N VAL A 54 4.30 13.01 -10.29
CA VAL A 54 3.91 11.66 -10.66
C VAL A 54 5.13 10.73 -10.77
N GLN A 55 6.25 11.22 -11.32
CA GLN A 55 7.52 10.46 -11.34
C GLN A 55 8.02 10.16 -9.92
N GLY A 56 7.95 11.13 -9.01
CA GLY A 56 8.31 10.94 -7.60
C GLY A 56 7.44 9.87 -6.91
N ILE A 57 6.13 9.90 -7.13
CA ILE A 57 5.20 8.88 -6.59
C ILE A 57 5.53 7.51 -7.19
N ARG A 58 5.76 7.42 -8.50
CA ARG A 58 6.11 6.17 -9.19
C ARG A 58 7.36 5.52 -8.58
N HIS A 59 8.42 6.30 -8.37
CA HIS A 59 9.68 5.80 -7.82
C HIS A 59 9.51 5.32 -6.37
N ARG A 60 8.79 6.09 -5.54
CA ARG A 60 8.52 5.69 -4.15
C ARG A 60 7.66 4.43 -4.07
N ALA A 61 6.63 4.32 -4.91
CA ALA A 61 5.81 3.11 -5.00
C ALA A 61 6.63 1.90 -5.49
N GLU A 62 7.63 2.09 -6.35
CA GLU A 62 8.56 1.03 -6.74
C GLU A 62 9.35 0.49 -5.55
N GLY A 63 9.93 1.40 -4.76
CA GLY A 63 10.69 1.06 -3.55
C GLY A 63 9.81 0.29 -2.57
N LEU A 64 8.66 0.87 -2.20
CA LEU A 64 7.73 0.23 -1.27
C LEU A 64 7.24 -1.12 -1.76
N ARG A 65 7.02 -1.30 -3.07
CA ARG A 65 6.66 -2.62 -3.62
C ARG A 65 7.74 -3.66 -3.36
N LYS A 66 9.01 -3.32 -3.60
CA LYS A 66 10.14 -4.23 -3.37
C LYS A 66 10.30 -4.54 -1.88
N ASP A 67 10.18 -3.53 -1.04
CA ASP A 67 10.26 -3.67 0.42
C ASP A 67 9.13 -4.56 0.96
N LEU A 68 7.89 -4.33 0.51
CA LEU A 68 6.73 -5.13 0.91
C LEU A 68 6.84 -6.59 0.45
N LEU A 69 7.37 -6.86 -0.75
CA LEU A 69 7.64 -8.23 -1.18
C LEU A 69 8.69 -8.91 -0.29
N ALA A 70 9.75 -8.19 0.11
CA ALA A 70 10.73 -8.73 1.05
C ALA A 70 10.15 -8.94 2.46
N LEU A 71 9.18 -8.12 2.86
CA LEU A 71 8.50 -8.24 4.16
C LEU A 71 7.60 -9.49 4.25
N VAL A 72 7.13 -10.04 3.12
CA VAL A 72 6.42 -11.33 3.10
C VAL A 72 7.29 -12.43 3.70
N ASP A 73 8.53 -12.56 3.21
CA ASP A 73 9.46 -13.57 3.70
C ASP A 73 9.96 -13.24 5.11
N ARG A 74 10.17 -11.95 5.40
CA ARG A 74 10.66 -11.49 6.71
C ARG A 74 9.68 -11.76 7.84
N ASP A 75 8.37 -11.64 7.60
CA ASP A 75 7.32 -12.00 8.56
C ASP A 75 7.36 -13.50 8.90
N ALA A 76 7.47 -14.36 7.88
CA ALA A 76 7.61 -15.80 8.09
C ALA A 76 8.89 -16.17 8.88
N GLN A 77 10.03 -15.56 8.54
CA GLN A 77 11.30 -15.75 9.27
C GLN A 77 11.21 -15.31 10.72
N ALA A 78 10.52 -14.20 11.00
CA ALA A 78 10.36 -13.70 12.35
C ALA A 78 9.49 -14.64 13.21
N TYR A 79 8.45 -15.23 12.63
CA TYR A 79 7.67 -16.27 13.30
C TYR A 79 8.53 -17.49 13.65
N ASP A 80 9.33 -17.98 12.70
CA ASP A 80 10.21 -19.13 12.91
C ASP A 80 11.27 -18.87 14.01
N ALA A 81 11.79 -17.64 14.09
CA ALA A 81 12.70 -17.23 15.15
C ALA A 81 12.05 -17.33 16.54
N VAL A 82 10.79 -16.90 16.67
CA VAL A 82 10.04 -17.00 17.94
C VAL A 82 9.78 -18.46 18.30
N VAL A 83 9.38 -19.29 17.34
CA VAL A 83 9.18 -20.74 17.58
C VAL A 83 10.48 -21.41 18.02
N THR A 84 11.59 -21.10 17.36
CA THR A 84 12.91 -21.63 17.70
C THR A 84 13.33 -21.23 19.11
N ALA A 85 13.19 -19.95 19.46
CA ALA A 85 13.49 -19.46 20.80
C ALA A 85 12.61 -20.13 21.87
N ARG A 86 11.33 -20.40 21.58
CA ARG A 86 10.41 -21.11 22.50
C ARG A 86 10.80 -22.58 22.74
N ARG A 87 11.53 -23.19 21.82
CA ARG A 87 12.00 -24.58 21.92
C ARG A 87 13.29 -24.75 22.72
N LEU A 88 14.00 -23.66 23.02
CA LEU A 88 15.23 -23.71 23.82
C LEU A 88 14.96 -24.33 25.20
N PRO A 89 15.93 -25.09 25.78
CA PRO A 89 15.80 -25.67 27.10
C PRO A 89 15.62 -24.59 28.18
N LYS A 90 15.10 -25.00 29.34
CA LYS A 90 14.75 -24.10 30.45
C LYS A 90 14.92 -24.76 31.82
N THR A 91 15.76 -25.79 31.87
CA THR A 91 15.95 -26.66 33.03
C THR A 91 16.95 -26.07 34.01
N THR A 92 18.01 -25.43 33.53
CA THR A 92 19.00 -24.71 34.35
C THR A 92 18.78 -23.20 34.30
N GLU A 93 19.37 -22.48 35.25
CA GLU A 93 19.28 -21.01 35.27
C GLU A 93 19.95 -20.37 34.04
N ALA A 94 21.13 -20.85 33.67
CA ALA A 94 21.82 -20.40 32.46
C ALA A 94 20.99 -20.65 31.18
N GLU A 95 20.28 -21.79 31.10
CA GLU A 95 19.38 -22.07 29.98
C GLU A 95 18.17 -21.12 29.96
N ARG A 96 17.61 -20.79 31.13
CA ARG A 96 16.49 -19.84 31.23
C ARG A 96 16.92 -18.44 30.79
N GLU A 97 18.08 -17.97 31.22
CA GLU A 97 18.64 -16.68 30.81
C GLU A 97 18.89 -16.64 29.30
N ALA A 98 19.55 -17.65 28.74
CA ALA A 98 19.82 -17.74 27.31
C ALA A 98 18.52 -17.80 26.48
N ARG A 99 17.53 -18.57 26.95
CA ARG A 99 16.20 -18.65 26.35
C ARG A 99 15.47 -17.31 26.41
N SER A 100 15.51 -16.60 27.53
CA SER A 100 14.90 -15.28 27.68
C SER A 100 15.49 -14.29 26.68
N ALA A 101 16.81 -14.18 26.62
CA ALA A 101 17.50 -13.30 25.68
C ALA A 101 17.21 -13.63 24.21
N ALA A 102 17.06 -14.93 23.88
CA ALA A 102 16.67 -15.36 22.54
C ALA A 102 15.21 -14.99 22.22
N LEU A 103 14.30 -15.15 23.17
CA LEU A 103 12.90 -14.74 23.02
C LEU A 103 12.76 -13.23 22.85
N ASP A 104 13.50 -12.44 23.61
CA ASP A 104 13.46 -10.98 23.50
C ASP A 104 13.90 -10.51 22.10
N ARG A 105 15.01 -11.05 21.59
CA ARG A 105 15.46 -10.76 20.21
C ARG A 105 14.46 -11.21 19.16
N ALA A 106 13.89 -12.41 19.31
CA ALA A 106 12.92 -12.93 18.36
C ALA A 106 11.61 -12.13 18.37
N ASN A 107 11.15 -11.70 19.54
CA ASN A 107 9.95 -10.87 19.69
C ASN A 107 10.17 -9.48 19.07
N LEU A 108 11.32 -8.86 19.28
CA LEU A 108 11.66 -7.59 18.62
C LEU A 108 11.62 -7.74 17.09
N PHE A 109 12.25 -8.80 16.57
CA PHE A 109 12.23 -9.10 15.14
C PHE A 109 10.80 -9.34 14.61
N ALA A 110 9.95 -10.00 15.39
CA ALA A 110 8.53 -10.22 15.04
C ALA A 110 7.67 -8.94 15.08
N ILE A 111 8.13 -7.88 15.74
CA ILE A 111 7.46 -6.56 15.76
C ILE A 111 7.90 -5.71 14.57
N GLU A 112 9.16 -5.81 14.15
CA GLU A 112 9.73 -5.01 13.06
C GLU A 112 8.97 -5.16 11.74
N ALA A 113 8.68 -6.42 11.33
CA ALA A 113 8.03 -6.65 10.04
C ALA A 113 6.60 -6.09 9.98
N PRO A 114 5.70 -6.36 10.94
CA PRO A 114 4.37 -5.73 10.98
C PRO A 114 4.40 -4.20 11.01
N MET A 115 5.34 -3.59 11.75
CA MET A 115 5.51 -2.14 11.78
C MET A 115 5.91 -1.59 10.42
N ALA A 116 6.91 -2.19 9.78
CA ALA A 116 7.34 -1.78 8.44
C ALA A 116 6.22 -1.95 7.39
N ILE A 117 5.43 -3.01 7.49
CA ILE A 117 4.25 -3.23 6.64
C ILE A 117 3.21 -2.12 6.86
N ALA A 118 2.91 -1.77 8.12
CA ALA A 118 1.94 -0.73 8.44
C ALA A 118 2.39 0.65 7.93
N ASP A 119 3.66 1.00 8.11
CA ASP A 119 4.23 2.25 7.61
C ASP A 119 4.20 2.33 6.08
N ALA A 120 4.59 1.25 5.41
CA ALA A 120 4.56 1.15 3.95
C ALA A 120 3.12 1.26 3.42
N CYS A 121 2.17 0.52 4.00
CA CYS A 121 0.75 0.60 3.62
C CYS A 121 0.18 2.01 3.84
N THR A 122 0.54 2.67 4.95
CA THR A 122 0.13 4.06 5.22
C THR A 122 0.69 5.01 4.15
N ALA A 123 1.97 4.86 3.80
CA ALA A 123 2.59 5.67 2.74
C ALA A 123 1.91 5.44 1.38
N LEU A 124 1.53 4.19 1.06
CA LEU A 124 0.78 3.87 -0.15
C LEU A 124 -0.61 4.49 -0.16
N MET A 125 -1.33 4.50 0.97
CA MET A 125 -2.62 5.20 1.07
C MET A 125 -2.48 6.70 0.78
N GLY A 126 -1.44 7.34 1.34
CA GLY A 126 -1.12 8.74 1.03
C GLY A 126 -0.85 8.97 -0.46
N MET A 127 -0.03 8.11 -1.07
CA MET A 127 0.27 8.17 -2.51
C MET A 127 -0.96 7.94 -3.39
N ALA A 128 -1.81 6.98 -3.03
CA ALA A 128 -3.06 6.71 -3.74
C ALA A 128 -3.99 7.93 -3.68
N SER A 129 -4.05 8.60 -2.52
CA SER A 129 -4.84 9.81 -2.33
C SER A 129 -4.29 11.00 -3.14
N ASP A 130 -2.97 11.16 -3.15
CA ASP A 130 -2.29 12.17 -3.97
C ASP A 130 -2.46 11.90 -5.48
N LEU A 131 -2.43 10.63 -5.90
CA LEU A 131 -2.75 10.28 -7.28
C LEU A 131 -4.23 10.48 -7.59
N ALA A 132 -5.15 10.19 -6.67
CA ALA A 132 -6.57 10.35 -6.90
C ALA A 132 -6.95 11.83 -7.09
N SER A 133 -6.43 12.74 -6.26
CA SER A 133 -6.62 14.20 -6.45
C SER A 133 -6.01 14.70 -7.75
N ARG A 134 -4.81 14.21 -8.09
CA ARG A 134 -4.11 14.59 -9.32
C ARG A 134 -4.62 13.84 -10.56
N GLY A 135 -5.47 12.83 -10.37
CA GLY A 135 -5.53 11.69 -11.27
C GLY A 135 -6.69 10.71 -11.04
N ASN A 136 -7.93 11.18 -10.86
CA ASN A 136 -9.09 10.49 -11.45
C ASN A 136 -9.41 11.03 -12.84
N VAL A 137 -8.35 11.23 -13.61
CA VAL A 137 -8.42 11.96 -14.85
C VAL A 137 -8.60 10.97 -16.01
N ASN A 138 -8.37 9.66 -15.90
CA ASN A 138 -8.67 8.71 -16.99
C ASN A 138 -10.18 8.51 -17.26
N ALA A 139 -11.02 8.33 -16.24
CA ALA A 139 -12.47 8.22 -16.43
C ALA A 139 -13.08 9.56 -16.88
N VAL A 140 -12.62 10.65 -16.27
CA VAL A 140 -13.04 12.01 -16.59
C VAL A 140 -12.52 12.49 -17.95
N ILE A 141 -11.30 12.13 -18.37
CA ILE A 141 -10.75 12.37 -19.70
C ILE A 141 -11.56 11.61 -20.72
N SER A 142 -11.82 10.32 -20.51
CA SER A 142 -12.64 9.55 -21.45
C SER A 142 -13.98 10.25 -21.67
N VAL A 143 -14.60 10.77 -20.60
CA VAL A 143 -15.80 11.60 -20.72
C VAL A 143 -15.50 12.92 -21.48
N ARG A 144 -14.46 13.68 -21.13
CA ARG A 144 -14.11 14.97 -21.77
C ARG A 144 -13.72 14.87 -23.25
N VAL A 145 -12.94 13.87 -23.62
CA VAL A 145 -12.49 13.62 -24.99
C VAL A 145 -13.70 13.27 -25.86
N ASN A 146 -14.55 12.37 -25.38
CA ASN A 146 -15.79 12.03 -26.08
C ASN A 146 -16.80 13.17 -26.06
N LEU A 147 -16.76 14.05 -25.05
CA LEU A 147 -17.64 15.22 -24.98
C LEU A 147 -17.45 16.19 -26.14
N LYS A 148 -16.23 16.29 -26.69
CA LYS A 148 -15.95 17.13 -27.86
C LYS A 148 -16.71 16.68 -29.10
N GLY A 149 -17.11 15.40 -29.16
CA GLY A 149 -17.95 14.85 -30.23
C GLY A 149 -19.46 14.99 -29.98
N VAL A 150 -19.89 15.49 -28.82
CA VAL A 150 -21.31 15.67 -28.49
C VAL A 150 -21.80 16.97 -29.12
N LYS A 151 -22.68 16.87 -30.13
CA LYS A 151 -23.27 18.03 -30.83
C LYS A 151 -24.38 18.72 -30.03
N ASP A 152 -24.96 18.04 -29.05
CA ASP A 152 -25.98 18.58 -28.15
C ASP A 152 -25.30 19.37 -27.02
N GLU A 153 -25.29 20.70 -27.19
CA GLU A 153 -24.58 21.61 -26.29
C GLU A 153 -25.19 21.65 -24.87
N ALA A 154 -26.51 21.52 -24.76
CA ALA A 154 -27.20 21.50 -23.46
C ALA A 154 -26.82 20.25 -22.66
N ARG A 155 -26.77 19.09 -23.33
CA ARG A 155 -26.32 17.84 -22.73
C ARG A 155 -24.83 17.86 -22.43
N GLY A 156 -24.01 18.42 -23.32
CA GLY A 156 -22.58 18.64 -23.11
C GLY A 156 -22.31 19.49 -21.87
N ALA A 157 -23.00 20.62 -21.70
CA ALA A 157 -22.88 21.49 -20.55
C ALA A 157 -23.20 20.76 -19.24
N LYS A 158 -24.30 20.01 -19.19
CA LYS A 158 -24.70 19.23 -18.00
C LYS A 158 -23.64 18.21 -17.58
N ILE A 159 -22.97 17.58 -18.55
CA ILE A 159 -21.90 16.61 -18.27
C ILE A 159 -20.63 17.32 -17.79
N ARG A 160 -20.25 18.46 -18.36
CA ARG A 160 -19.10 19.26 -17.89
C ARG A 160 -19.28 19.69 -16.44
N ASP A 161 -20.46 20.17 -16.08
CA ASP A 161 -20.80 20.55 -14.72
C ASP A 161 -20.74 19.38 -13.74
N ARG A 162 -21.22 18.20 -14.15
CA ARG A 162 -21.15 16.99 -13.34
C ARG A 162 -19.70 16.55 -13.12
N VAL A 163 -18.87 16.60 -14.16
CA VAL A 163 -17.43 16.33 -14.08
C VAL A 163 -16.78 17.27 -13.07
N ARG A 164 -17.02 18.58 -13.18
CA ARG A 164 -16.43 19.58 -12.27
C ARG A 164 -16.80 19.35 -10.81
N ARG A 165 -18.06 18.99 -10.53
CA ARG A 165 -18.51 18.67 -9.16
C ARG A 165 -17.80 17.44 -8.60
N LEU A 166 -17.72 16.37 -9.38
CA LEU A 166 -17.03 15.14 -8.97
C LEU A 166 -15.55 15.39 -8.66
N GLU A 167 -14.90 16.29 -9.40
CA GLU A 167 -13.51 16.68 -9.13
C GLU A 167 -13.39 17.45 -7.80
N MET A 168 -14.30 18.36 -7.51
CA MET A 168 -14.31 19.10 -6.23
C MET A 168 -14.59 18.17 -5.05
N ASP A 169 -15.53 17.24 -5.18
CA ASP A 169 -15.86 16.28 -4.12
C ASP A 169 -14.70 15.32 -3.84
N ALA A 170 -14.00 14.87 -4.90
CA ALA A 170 -12.81 14.03 -4.76
C ALA A 170 -11.67 14.74 -4.03
N GLU A 171 -11.46 16.03 -4.30
CA GLU A 171 -10.46 16.84 -3.61
C GLU A 171 -10.76 16.96 -2.11
N LYS A 172 -12.02 17.23 -1.77
CA LYS A 172 -12.46 17.30 -0.36
C LYS A 172 -12.26 15.97 0.37
N LEU A 173 -12.66 14.86 -0.24
CA LEU A 173 -12.48 13.53 0.34
C LEU A 173 -11.00 13.18 0.54
N ARG A 174 -10.10 13.66 -0.33
CA ARG A 174 -8.66 13.52 -0.11
C ARG A 174 -8.21 14.23 1.16
N GLU A 175 -8.60 15.49 1.35
CA GLU A 175 -8.21 16.26 2.52
C GLU A 175 -8.69 15.59 3.82
N GLU A 176 -9.93 15.11 3.83
CA GLU A 176 -10.50 14.35 4.96
C GLU A 176 -9.72 13.04 5.21
N ALA A 177 -9.41 12.28 4.16
CA ALA A 177 -8.65 11.03 4.28
C ALA A 177 -7.22 11.26 4.78
N LEU A 178 -6.51 12.26 4.24
CA LEU A 178 -5.16 12.60 4.69
C LEU A 178 -5.15 13.08 6.14
N THR A 179 -6.15 13.87 6.54
CA THR A 179 -6.32 14.32 7.93
C THR A 179 -6.55 13.13 8.86
N ALA A 180 -7.45 12.21 8.49
CA ALA A 180 -7.73 11.02 9.28
C ALA A 180 -6.53 10.08 9.41
N ILE A 181 -5.76 9.90 8.33
CA ILE A 181 -4.51 9.14 8.35
C ILE A 181 -3.52 9.79 9.30
N TYR A 182 -3.25 11.10 9.13
CA TYR A 182 -2.31 11.85 9.95
C TYR A 182 -2.65 11.80 11.44
N LEU A 183 -3.91 11.99 11.81
CA LEU A 183 -4.36 11.92 13.20
C LEU A 183 -4.14 10.53 13.82
N ARG A 184 -4.32 9.45 13.04
CA ARG A 184 -4.16 8.08 13.52
C ARG A 184 -2.71 7.62 13.57
N THR A 185 -1.83 8.19 12.76
CA THR A 185 -0.42 7.77 12.68
C THR A 185 0.51 8.65 13.50
N ASN A 186 0.23 9.95 13.62
CA ASN A 186 1.09 10.92 14.31
C ASN A 186 0.46 11.46 15.61
N GLY A 187 -0.77 11.04 15.94
CA GLY A 187 -1.45 11.43 17.17
C GLY A 187 -0.96 10.65 18.39
N ARG A 188 0.13 11.13 19.00
CA ARG A 188 0.29 11.19 20.46
C ARG A 188 0.32 12.65 20.87
#